data_AF-A0A0F9GE60-F1
#
_entry.id   AF-A0A0F9GE60-F1
#
_cell.length_a   1.000
_cell.length_b   1.000
_cell.length_c   1.000
_cell.angle_alpha   90.00
_cell.angle_beta   90.00
_cell.angle_gamma   90.00
#
_symmetry.space_group_name_H-M   'P 1'
#
loop_
_entity.id
_entity.type
_entity.pdbx_description
1 polymer ?
#
loop_
_entity_poly.entity_id
_entity_poly.type
_entity_poly.pdbx_seq_one_letter_code
_entity_poly.pdbx_strand_id
1 'polypeptide(L)' 'MQRYLTCVMVIGMSIAFLWHFSNIWIHGTYTIQEQSKLALILETILLVSILAFGIYRAKRELKE' A
#
# COMPACT_ATOMS: atom_id res chain seq x y z
N MET A 1 -2.99 -18.07 -14.74
CA MET A 1 -2.56 -18.35 -13.35
C MET A 1 -1.42 -17.46 -12.87
N GLN A 2 -0.27 -17.42 -13.55
CA GLN A 2 0.92 -16.67 -13.07
C GLN A 2 0.65 -15.17 -12.84
N ARG A 3 -0.12 -14.52 -13.74
CA ARG A 3 -0.53 -13.11 -13.62
C ARG A 3 -1.44 -12.81 -12.42
N TYR A 4 -2.34 -13.73 -12.11
CA TYR A 4 -3.26 -13.60 -10.98
C TYR A 4 -2.51 -13.68 -9.65
N LEU A 5 -1.56 -14.62 -9.54
CA LEU A 5 -0.71 -14.77 -8.36
C LEU A 5 0.08 -13.48 -8.07
N THR A 6 0.65 -12.85 -9.11
CA THR A 6 1.36 -11.58 -8.98
C THR A 6 0.44 -10.46 -8.50
N CYS A 7 -0.80 -10.36 -9.01
CA CYS A 7 -1.77 -9.37 -8.53
C CYS A 7 -2.10 -9.56 -7.04
N VAL A 8 -2.33 -10.80 -6.60
CA VAL A 8 -2.61 -11.12 -5.19
C VAL A 8 -1.41 -10.79 -4.30
N MET A 9 -0.19 -11.11 -4.74
CA MET A 9 1.05 -10.76 -4.04
C MET A 9 1.24 -9.24 -3.92
N VAL A 10 0.96 -8.48 -4.98
CA VAL A 10 1.02 -7.02 -4.96
C VAL A 10 -0.01 -6.44 -3.99
N ILE A 11 -1.24 -6.96 -3.99
CA ILE A 11 -2.27 -6.54 -3.02
C ILE A 11 -1.81 -6.84 -1.59
N GLY A 12 -1.28 -8.03 -1.33
CA GLY A 12 -0.77 -8.44 -0.02
C GLY A 12 0.39 -7.56 0.47
N MET A 13 1.37 -7.28 -0.40
CA MET A 13 2.47 -6.36 -0.09
C MET A 13 1.96 -4.95 0.20
N SER A 14 1.04 -4.43 -0.62
CA SER A 14 0.46 -3.10 -0.38
C SER A 14 -0.26 -3.01 0.96
N ILE A 15 -0.97 -4.06 1.40
CA ILE A 15 -1.59 -4.11 2.73
C ILE A 15 -0.54 -4.12 3.84
N ALA A 16 0.54 -4.90 3.70
CA ALA A 16 1.63 -4.95 4.67
C ALA A 16 2.34 -3.58 4.80
N PHE A 17 2.56 -2.88 3.69
CA PHE A 17 3.09 -1.53 3.71
C PHE A 17 2.11 -0.53 4.34
N LEU A 18 0.80 -0.64 4.08
CA LEU A 18 -0.21 0.22 4.71
C LEU A 18 -0.22 0.03 6.23
N TRP A 19 -0.08 -1.21 6.69
CA TRP A 19 0.06 -1.51 8.12
C TRP A 19 1.33 -0.91 8.69
N HIS A 20 2.46 -1.04 7.99
CA HIS A 20 3.72 -0.45 8.43
C HIS A 20 3.64 1.07 8.55
N PHE A 21 3.07 1.76 7.55
CA PHE A 21 2.87 3.21 7.58
C PHE A 21 1.86 3.64 8.64
N SER A 22 0.79 2.88 8.87
CA SER A 22 -0.16 3.14 9.97
C SER A 22 0.54 3.02 11.32
N ASN A 23 1.45 2.05 11.47
CA ASN A 23 2.21 1.87 12.69
C ASN A 23 3.21 3.02 12.91
N ILE A 24 3.81 3.55 11.84
CA ILE A 24 4.64 4.76 11.88
C ILE A 24 3.78 5.99 12.20
N TRP A 25 2.54 6.08 11.71
CA TRP A 25 1.64 7.18 12.03
C TRP A 25 1.28 7.23 13.52
N ILE A 26 1.06 6.05 14.11
CA ILE A 26 0.67 5.91 15.53
C ILE A 26 1.88 6.03 16.45
N HIS A 27 2.99 5.32 16.16
CA HIS A 27 4.15 5.20 17.05
C HIS A 27 5.34 6.09 16.66
N GLY A 28 5.40 6.55 15.41
CA GLY A 28 6.49 7.37 14.87
C GLY A 28 6.51 8.81 15.41
N THR A 29 5.42 9.27 16.04
CA THR A 29 5.38 10.55 16.76
C THR A 29 6.41 10.61 17.90
N TYR A 30 6.81 9.46 18.47
CA TYR A 30 7.76 9.39 19.59
C TYR A 30 9.21 9.08 19.20
N THR A 31 9.45 8.61 17.97
CA THR A 31 10.76 8.05 17.56
C THR A 31 11.39 8.72 16.34
N ILE A 32 10.67 9.55 15.58
CA ILE A 32 11.18 10.10 14.33
C ILE A 32 11.14 11.62 14.38
N GLN A 33 12.25 12.18 14.86
CA GLN A 33 12.50 13.60 15.11
C GLN A 33 12.45 14.47 13.84
N GLU A 34 12.33 13.89 12.64
CA GLU A 34 12.43 14.61 11.36
C GLU A 34 11.63 13.96 10.20
N GLN A 35 10.56 13.21 10.47
CA GLN A 35 9.72 12.75 9.37
C GLN A 35 8.81 13.88 8.90
N SER A 36 9.12 14.43 7.73
CA SER A 36 8.26 15.36 7.01
C SER A 36 6.88 14.72 6.83
N LYS A 37 5.89 15.16 7.62
CA LYS A 37 4.51 14.63 7.56
C LYS A 37 3.96 14.59 6.13
N LEU A 38 4.40 15.53 5.28
CA LEU A 38 4.09 15.57 3.85
C LEU A 38 4.61 14.35 3.09
N ALA A 39 5.82 13.88 3.37
CA ALA A 39 6.37 12.68 2.74
C ALA A 39 5.54 11.44 3.12
N LEU A 40 5.21 11.29 4.40
CA LEU A 40 4.37 10.18 4.88
C LEU A 40 2.97 10.18 4.23
N ILE A 41 2.37 11.38 4.05
CA ILE A 41 1.10 11.55 3.34
C ILE A 41 1.24 11.15 1.87
N LEU A 42 2.27 11.64 1.18
CA LEU A 42 2.52 11.34 -0.23
C LEU A 42 2.76 9.84 -0.46
N GLU A 43 3.55 9.19 0.39
CA GLU A 43 3.78 7.75 0.34
C GLU A 43 2.49 6.97 0.58
N THR A 44 1.67 7.40 1.54
CA THR A 44 0.36 6.77 1.80
C THR A 44 -0.58 6.89 0.60
N ILE A 45 -0.67 8.07 -0.02
CA ILE A 45 -1.49 8.30 -1.22
C ILE A 45 -1.03 7.42 -2.39
N LEU A 46 0.29 7.36 -2.63
CA LEU A 46 0.87 6.52 -3.67
C LEU A 46 0.54 5.05 -3.43
N LEU A 47 0.68 4.58 -2.19
CA LEU A 47 0.43 3.19 -1.83
C LEU A 47 -1.05 2.81 -1.98
N VAL A 48 -1.97 3.69 -1.56
CA VAL A 48 -3.42 3.51 -1.76
C VAL A 48 -3.76 3.45 -3.26
N SER A 49 -3.11 4.28 -4.08
CA SER A 49 -3.30 4.28 -5.53
C SER A 49 -2.86 2.96 -6.17
N ILE A 50 -1.70 2.43 -5.75
CA ILE A 50 -1.18 1.13 -6.21
C ILE A 50 -2.12 0.00 -5.78
N LEU A 51 -2.63 0.03 -4.55
CA LEU A 51 -3.59 -0.95 -4.05
C LEU A 51 -4.89 -0.93 -4.87
N ALA A 52 -5.47 0.25 -5.10
CA ALA A 52 -6.68 0.41 -5.89
C ALA A 52 -6.50 -0.10 -7.33
N PHE A 53 -5.36 0.22 -7.95
CA PHE A 53 -5.00 -0.27 -9.28
C PHE A 53 -4.84 -1.79 -9.31
N GLY A 54 -4.17 -2.38 -8.32
CA GLY A 54 -4.01 -3.82 -8.17
C GLY A 54 -5.36 -4.55 -8.05
N ILE A 55 -6.27 -4.02 -7.23
CA ILE A 55 -7.63 -4.57 -7.09
C ILE A 55 -8.42 -4.45 -8.39
N TYR A 56 -8.37 -3.29 -9.05
CA TYR A 56 -9.07 -3.07 -10.33
C TYR A 56 -8.60 -4.08 -11.39
N ARG A 57 -7.28 -4.25 -11.52
CA ARG A 57 -6.70 -5.19 -12.47
C ARG A 57 -7.03 -6.65 -12.13
N ALA A 58 -6.97 -7.02 -10.85
CA ALA A 58 -7.37 -8.35 -10.41
C ALA A 58 -8.84 -8.65 -10.70
N LYS A 59 -9.74 -7.68 -10.47
CA LYS A 59 -11.17 -7.83 -10.81
C LYS A 59 -11.41 -7.96 -12.30
N ARG A 60 -10.65 -7.23 -13.14
CA ARG A 60 -10.77 -7.32 -14.60
C ARG A 60 -10.34 -8.70 -15.10
N GLU A 61 -9.22 -9.23 -14.62
CA GLU A 61 -8.73 -10.57 -14.98
C GLU A 61 -9.61 -11.71 -14.44
N LEU A 62 -10.44 -11.46 -13.42
CA LEU A 62 -11.41 -12.44 -12.89
C LEU A 62 -12.75 -12.41 -13.65
N LYS A 63 -13.01 -11.34 -14.42
CA LYS A 63 -14.26 -11.12 -15.14
C LYS A 63 -14.15 -11.51 -16.63
N GLU A 64 -12.93 -11.59 -17.16
CA GLU A 64 -12.61 -12.27 -18.43
C GLU A 64 -12.39 -13.77 -18.20
#